data_AF-A0A8H3DGE4-F1
#
_entry.id   AF-A0A8H3DGE4-F1
#
_cell.length_a   1.000
_cell.length_b   1.000
_cell.length_c   1.000
_cell.angle_alpha   90.00
_cell.angle_beta   90.00
_cell.angle_gamma   90.00
#
_symmetry.space_group_name_H-M   'P 1'
#
loop_
_entity.id
_entity.type
_entity.pdbx_description
1 polymer ?
#
loop_
_entity_poly.entity_id
_entity_poly.type
_entity_poly.pdbx_seq_one_letter_code
_entity_poly.pdbx_strand_id
1 'polypeptide(L)'
;MRENGSTSNEEAIMSLEQDIREILPYIGSSADRFLAIMRSVVQECWRQAAFVYLYMAVCGDPCDTPRVKKAFKRFMNLLNGTKPGRLPDDFLSLPLALVSPVAQRQRDREAIRLRVLEFHRRGQAIRANNHITRLVEDYWARADTERRPITWSDVAVSQRRVLGV
;
A
#
# COMPACT_ATOMS: atom_id res chain seq x y z
N MET A 1 -3.57 7.93 -39.09
CA MET A 1 -2.80 6.87 -38.41
C MET A 1 -2.23 7.42 -37.11
N ARG A 2 -2.90 7.17 -35.98
CA ARG A 2 -2.45 7.50 -34.62
C ARG A 2 -2.86 6.33 -33.71
N GLU A 3 -2.11 5.23 -33.74
CA GLU A 3 -2.37 4.04 -32.90
C GLU A 3 -1.13 3.54 -32.13
N ASN A 4 0.06 4.10 -32.36
CA ASN A 4 1.30 3.56 -31.77
C ASN A 4 1.56 3.94 -30.30
N GLY A 5 0.74 4.81 -29.70
CA GLY A 5 0.93 5.30 -28.33
C GLY A 5 0.31 4.44 -27.23
N SER A 6 -0.79 3.73 -27.53
CA SER A 6 -1.48 2.89 -26.53
C SER A 6 -0.78 1.55 -26.34
N THR A 7 -0.36 0.93 -27.43
CA THR A 7 0.30 -0.39 -27.44
C THR A 7 1.63 -0.38 -26.71
N SER A 8 2.45 0.67 -26.92
CA SER A 8 3.74 0.82 -26.24
C SER A 8 3.58 1.01 -24.71
N ASN A 9 2.52 1.68 -24.27
CA ASN A 9 2.22 1.83 -22.85
C ASN A 9 1.73 0.52 -22.22
N GLU A 10 0.91 -0.24 -22.93
CA GLU A 10 0.43 -1.56 -22.47
C GLU A 10 1.58 -2.57 -22.33
N GLU A 11 2.49 -2.62 -23.30
CA GLU A 11 3.70 -3.46 -23.23
C GLU A 11 4.60 -3.07 -22.06
N ALA A 12 4.80 -1.78 -21.81
CA ALA A 12 5.57 -1.30 -20.66
C ALA A 12 4.91 -1.69 -19.33
N ILE A 13 3.58 -1.55 -19.23
CA ILE A 13 2.83 -1.98 -18.03
C ILE A 13 2.96 -3.48 -17.83
N MET A 14 2.83 -4.29 -18.89
CA MET A 14 3.00 -5.74 -18.82
C MET A 14 4.42 -6.13 -18.37
N SER A 15 5.44 -5.44 -18.87
CA SER A 15 6.82 -5.63 -18.43
C SER A 15 6.97 -5.34 -16.94
N LEU A 16 6.49 -4.18 -16.48
CA LEU A 16 6.54 -3.81 -15.07
C LEU A 16 5.77 -4.79 -14.17
N GLU A 17 4.60 -5.25 -14.61
CA GLU A 17 3.88 -6.28 -13.89
C GLU A 17 4.70 -7.57 -13.78
N GLN A 18 5.37 -7.97 -14.86
CA GLN A 18 6.22 -9.16 -14.86
C GLN A 18 7.42 -8.98 -13.94
N ASP A 19 8.10 -7.84 -14.01
CA ASP A 19 9.22 -7.51 -13.13
C ASP A 19 8.80 -7.62 -11.67
N ILE A 20 7.65 -7.02 -11.29
CA ILE A 20 7.12 -7.11 -9.92
C ILE A 20 6.81 -8.56 -9.51
N ARG A 21 6.28 -9.39 -10.43
CA ARG A 21 5.99 -10.81 -10.15
C ARG A 21 7.28 -11.59 -9.89
N GLU A 22 8.29 -11.33 -10.69
CA GLU A 22 9.56 -12.05 -10.71
C GLU A 22 10.55 -11.60 -9.63
N ILE A 23 10.26 -10.52 -8.90
CA ILE A 23 11.06 -10.14 -7.72
C ILE A 23 11.19 -11.35 -6.79
N LEU A 24 12.42 -11.88 -6.75
CA LEU A 24 12.75 -13.02 -5.93
C LEU A 24 12.75 -12.58 -4.47
N PRO A 25 11.99 -13.26 -3.59
CA PRO A 25 12.06 -12.99 -2.17
C PRO A 25 13.49 -13.26 -1.69
N TYR A 26 14.08 -12.33 -0.94
CA TYR A 26 15.38 -12.57 -0.33
C TYR A 26 15.24 -13.62 0.77
N ILE A 27 15.67 -14.84 0.46
CA ILE A 27 15.78 -15.98 1.37
C ILE A 27 17.12 -15.86 2.12
N GLY A 28 17.22 -14.86 3.00
CA GLY A 28 18.40 -14.77 3.88
C GLY A 28 18.49 -16.00 4.78
N SER A 29 19.71 -16.50 5.00
CA SER A 29 20.02 -17.64 5.88
C SER A 29 19.82 -17.30 7.36
N SER A 30 18.59 -16.99 7.77
CA SER A 30 18.27 -16.94 9.20
C SER A 30 18.04 -18.37 9.69
N ALA A 31 18.79 -18.79 10.70
CA ALA A 31 18.49 -20.02 11.42
C ALA A 31 17.13 -19.95 12.14
N ASP A 32 16.62 -18.73 12.36
CA ASP A 32 15.32 -18.48 12.96
C ASP A 32 14.20 -18.54 11.90
N ARG A 33 13.40 -19.61 11.96
CA ARG A 33 12.25 -19.83 11.08
C ARG A 33 11.19 -18.73 11.20
N PHE A 34 10.99 -18.15 12.38
CA PHE A 34 10.03 -17.06 12.57
C PHE A 34 10.47 -15.80 11.82
N LEU A 35 11.75 -15.42 11.94
CA LEU A 35 12.30 -14.28 11.20
C LEU A 35 12.28 -14.48 9.69
N ALA A 36 12.54 -15.71 9.22
CA ALA A 36 12.40 -16.05 7.80
C ALA A 36 10.95 -15.83 7.31
N ILE A 37 9.96 -16.34 8.05
CA ILE A 37 8.53 -16.18 7.71
C ILE A 37 8.14 -14.70 7.72
N MET A 38 8.49 -13.94 8.76
CA MET A 38 8.16 -12.51 8.84
C MET A 38 8.76 -11.72 7.68
N ARG A 39 9.99 -12.05 7.28
CA ARG A 39 10.63 -11.44 6.11
C ARG A 39 9.87 -11.74 4.83
N SER A 40 9.46 -12.98 4.61
CA SER A 40 8.65 -13.35 3.45
C SER A 40 7.32 -12.61 3.42
N VAL A 41 6.66 -12.43 4.58
CA VAL A 41 5.45 -11.61 4.68
C VAL A 41 5.72 -10.16 4.29
N VAL A 42 6.78 -9.55 4.82
CA VAL A 42 7.15 -8.17 4.48
C VAL A 42 7.38 -8.01 2.97
N GLN A 43 8.15 -8.91 2.36
CA GLN A 43 8.45 -8.89 0.93
C GLN A 43 7.18 -9.04 0.10
N GLU A 44 6.28 -9.94 0.50
CA GLU A 44 5.01 -10.11 -0.21
C GLU A 44 4.09 -8.89 -0.06
N CYS A 45 4.01 -8.29 1.13
CA CYS A 45 3.28 -7.04 1.33
C CYS A 45 3.83 -5.91 0.43
N TRP A 46 5.15 -5.79 0.31
CA TRP A 46 5.79 -4.85 -0.61
C TRP A 46 5.42 -5.13 -2.07
N ARG A 47 5.40 -6.39 -2.48
CA ARG A 47 4.98 -6.79 -3.83
C ARG A 47 3.54 -6.36 -4.13
N GLN A 48 2.62 -6.58 -3.18
CA GLN A 48 1.22 -6.17 -3.35
C GLN A 48 1.06 -4.64 -3.33
N ALA A 49 1.84 -3.93 -2.51
CA ALA A 49 1.86 -2.46 -2.52
C ALA A 49 2.39 -1.89 -3.84
N ALA A 50 3.40 -2.52 -4.44
CA ALA A 50 3.93 -2.15 -5.76
C ALA A 50 2.86 -2.31 -6.86
N PHE A 51 2.07 -3.40 -6.86
CA PHE A 51 0.94 -3.53 -7.78
C PHE A 51 -0.11 -2.43 -7.60
N VAL A 52 -0.48 -2.11 -6.36
CA VAL A 52 -1.43 -1.02 -6.10
C VAL A 52 -0.90 0.31 -6.63
N TYR A 53 0.38 0.61 -6.39
CA TYR A 53 1.02 1.81 -6.91
C TYR A 53 1.06 1.82 -8.45
N LEU A 54 1.48 0.73 -9.09
CA LEU A 54 1.48 0.62 -10.55
C LEU A 54 0.09 0.88 -11.13
N TYR A 55 -0.94 0.27 -10.56
CA TYR A 55 -2.30 0.43 -11.10
C TYR A 55 -2.89 1.80 -10.83
N MET A 56 -2.79 2.32 -9.61
CA MET A 56 -3.42 3.60 -9.27
C MET A 56 -2.59 4.82 -9.70
N ALA A 57 -1.29 4.80 -9.43
CA ALA A 57 -0.43 5.96 -9.66
C ALA A 57 0.07 6.05 -11.10
N VAL A 58 0.46 4.91 -11.69
CA VAL A 58 1.02 4.88 -13.05
C VAL A 58 -0.07 4.70 -14.10
N CYS A 59 -0.98 3.74 -13.91
CA CYS A 59 -2.07 3.50 -14.88
C CYS A 59 -3.27 4.45 -14.69
N GLY A 60 -3.37 5.13 -13.54
CA GLY A 60 -4.47 6.05 -13.24
C GLY A 60 -5.78 5.36 -12.83
N ASP A 61 -5.74 4.07 -12.47
CA ASP A 61 -6.94 3.33 -12.12
C ASP A 61 -7.61 3.86 -10.85
N PRO A 62 -8.95 3.91 -10.83
CA PRO A 62 -9.72 4.03 -9.59
C PRO A 62 -9.46 2.85 -8.64
N CYS A 63 -9.54 3.11 -7.33
CA CYS A 63 -9.27 2.11 -6.30
C CYS A 63 -10.19 0.87 -6.34
N ASP A 64 -11.37 0.97 -6.97
CA ASP A 64 -12.36 -0.10 -7.03
C ASP A 64 -12.23 -1.03 -8.25
N THR A 65 -11.25 -0.77 -9.12
CA THR A 65 -10.90 -1.61 -10.27
C THR A 65 -10.51 -3.03 -9.83
N PRO A 66 -10.90 -4.10 -10.55
CA PRO A 66 -10.67 -5.48 -10.12
C PRO A 66 -9.21 -5.83 -9.80
N ARG A 67 -8.24 -5.34 -10.58
CA ARG A 67 -6.81 -5.61 -10.36
C ARG A 67 -6.27 -4.94 -9.09
N VAL A 68 -6.70 -3.70 -8.83
CA VAL A 68 -6.38 -2.96 -7.60
C VAL A 68 -6.95 -3.67 -6.37
N LYS A 69 -8.24 -4.04 -6.41
CA LYS A 69 -8.89 -4.81 -5.34
C LYS A 69 -8.23 -6.17 -5.09
N LYS A 70 -7.77 -6.85 -6.14
CA LYS A 70 -7.08 -8.15 -6.02
C LYS A 70 -5.76 -8.00 -5.28
N ALA A 71 -4.93 -7.01 -5.65
CA ALA A 71 -3.67 -6.73 -4.96
C ALA A 71 -3.91 -6.33 -3.50
N PHE A 72 -4.87 -5.43 -3.25
CA PHE A 72 -5.25 -5.02 -1.90
C PHE A 72 -5.74 -6.18 -1.04
N LYS A 73 -6.61 -7.05 -1.58
CA LYS A 73 -7.10 -8.23 -0.85
C LYS A 73 -5.94 -9.16 -0.45
N ARG A 74 -4.97 -9.37 -1.34
CA ARG A 74 -3.77 -10.17 -1.02
C ARG A 74 -2.96 -9.53 0.09
N PHE A 75 -2.75 -8.21 0.02
CA PHE A 75 -2.09 -7.45 1.08
C PHE A 75 -2.80 -7.64 2.43
N MET A 76 -4.12 -7.41 2.47
CA MET A 76 -4.90 -7.53 3.71
C MET A 76 -4.90 -8.95 4.28
N ASN A 77 -4.88 -9.98 3.44
CA ASN A 77 -4.76 -11.36 3.91
C ASN A 77 -3.44 -11.61 4.64
N LEU A 78 -2.33 -11.06 4.13
CA LEU A 78 -1.00 -11.17 4.77
C LEU A 78 -0.94 -10.38 6.06
N LEU A 79 -1.47 -9.15 6.02
CA LEU A 79 -1.55 -8.29 7.19
C LEU A 79 -2.37 -8.95 8.29
N ASN A 80 -3.56 -9.47 7.97
CA ASN A 80 -4.43 -10.13 8.97
C ASN A 80 -3.90 -11.50 9.42
N GLY A 81 -3.03 -12.13 8.63
CA GLY A 81 -2.38 -13.41 8.96
C GLY A 81 -1.20 -13.30 9.93
N THR A 82 -0.77 -12.08 10.27
CA THR A 82 0.30 -11.84 11.26
C THR A 82 -0.24 -11.20 12.52
N LYS A 83 0.50 -11.27 13.62
CA LYS A 83 0.16 -10.53 14.84
C LYS A 83 0.61 -9.07 14.69
N PRO A 84 -0.18 -8.09 15.17
CA PRO A 84 0.29 -6.73 15.38
C PRO A 84 1.54 -6.68 16.26
N GLY A 85 2.47 -5.80 15.91
CA GLY A 85 3.69 -5.57 16.68
C GLY A 85 4.93 -5.38 15.79
N ARG A 86 6.09 -5.31 16.44
CA ARG A 86 7.37 -4.91 15.83
C ARG A 86 7.66 -5.61 14.49
N LEU A 87 7.41 -6.92 14.40
CA LEU A 87 7.48 -7.66 13.15
C LEU A 87 6.09 -8.16 12.79
N PRO A 88 5.59 -7.91 11.56
CA PRO A 88 6.26 -7.25 10.44
C PRO A 88 6.17 -5.70 10.42
N ASP A 89 5.47 -5.07 11.37
CA ASP A 89 4.94 -3.71 11.20
C ASP A 89 6.00 -2.61 11.06
N ASP A 90 7.18 -2.77 11.69
CA ASP A 90 8.32 -1.86 11.54
C ASP A 90 8.68 -1.63 10.05
N PHE A 91 8.38 -2.60 9.18
CA PHE A 91 8.73 -2.59 7.76
C PHE A 91 7.54 -2.31 6.84
N LEU A 92 6.33 -2.10 7.40
CA LEU A 92 5.09 -1.96 6.64
C LEU A 92 4.50 -0.55 6.64
N SER A 93 5.13 0.42 7.30
CA SER A 93 4.61 1.81 7.35
C SER A 93 4.35 2.40 5.97
N LEU A 94 5.32 2.31 5.05
CA LEU A 94 5.16 2.81 3.68
C LEU A 94 4.22 1.92 2.82
N PRO A 95 4.33 0.58 2.83
CA PRO A 95 3.35 -0.28 2.17
C PRO A 95 1.90 -0.01 2.59
N LEU A 96 1.65 0.18 3.89
CA LEU A 96 0.34 0.54 4.42
C LEU A 96 -0.14 1.87 3.83
N ALA A 97 0.72 2.88 3.77
CA ALA A 97 0.37 4.16 3.16
C ALA A 97 -0.02 4.02 1.67
N LEU A 98 0.70 3.19 0.91
CA LEU A 98 0.45 2.96 -0.52
C LEU A 98 -0.87 2.23 -0.79
N VAL A 99 -1.26 1.29 0.09
CA VAL A 99 -2.48 0.48 -0.11
C VAL A 99 -3.73 1.07 0.54
N SER A 100 -3.57 1.98 1.49
CA SER A 100 -4.66 2.66 2.22
C SER A 100 -5.73 3.34 1.34
N PRO A 101 -5.41 3.91 0.16
CA PRO A 101 -6.43 4.44 -0.76
C PRO A 101 -7.50 3.42 -1.17
N VAL A 102 -7.16 2.12 -1.15
CA VAL A 102 -8.05 1.03 -1.56
C VAL A 102 -8.99 0.56 -0.43
N ALA A 103 -8.71 0.95 0.82
CA ALA A 103 -9.49 0.57 1.99
C ALA A 103 -10.84 1.33 2.05
N GLN A 104 -11.81 0.86 1.27
CA GLN A 104 -13.16 1.45 1.24
C GLN A 104 -14.04 1.02 2.41
N ARG A 105 -13.78 -0.15 3.01
CA ARG A 105 -14.58 -0.68 4.12
C ARG A 105 -14.00 -0.24 5.45
N GLN A 106 -14.86 0.15 6.38
CA GLN A 106 -14.46 0.59 7.72
C GLN A 106 -13.56 -0.44 8.43
N ARG A 107 -13.88 -1.73 8.33
CA ARG A 107 -13.05 -2.82 8.90
C ARG A 107 -11.61 -2.83 8.36
N ASP A 108 -11.43 -2.53 7.07
CA ASP A 108 -10.12 -2.57 6.42
C ASP A 108 -9.31 -1.32 6.84
N ARG A 109 -10.00 -0.17 6.96
CA ARG A 109 -9.45 1.07 7.52
C ARG A 109 -9.01 0.90 8.98
N GLU A 110 -9.82 0.23 9.80
CA GLU A 110 -9.50 -0.07 11.20
C GLU A 110 -8.29 -0.99 11.33
N ALA A 111 -8.21 -2.05 10.52
CA ALA A 111 -7.04 -2.93 10.49
C ALA A 111 -5.75 -2.16 10.14
N ILE A 112 -5.81 -1.25 9.17
CA ILE A 112 -4.68 -0.39 8.82
C ILE A 112 -4.36 0.58 9.97
N ARG A 113 -5.36 1.24 10.56
CA ARG A 113 -5.18 2.14 11.69
C ARG A 113 -4.50 1.45 12.86
N LEU A 114 -4.98 0.27 13.27
CA LEU A 114 -4.38 -0.49 14.37
C LEU A 114 -2.90 -0.77 14.11
N ARG A 115 -2.54 -1.16 12.89
CA ARG A 115 -1.15 -1.43 12.50
C ARG A 115 -0.27 -0.18 12.50
N VAL A 116 -0.82 0.97 12.15
CA VAL A 116 -0.09 2.26 12.19
C VAL A 116 -0.01 2.84 13.61
N LEU A 117 -1.04 2.63 14.43
CA LEU A 117 -1.19 3.17 15.78
C LEU A 117 -0.49 2.32 16.86
N GLU A 118 -0.44 0.99 16.75
CA GLU A 118 0.22 0.11 17.73
C GLU A 118 1.77 0.13 17.62
N PHE A 119 2.34 0.83 16.64
CA PHE A 119 3.79 1.12 16.53
C PHE A 119 4.33 2.03 17.66
N HIS A 120 3.52 2.35 18.67
CA HIS A 120 3.92 3.14 19.83
C HIS A 120 4.73 2.33 20.86
N ARG A 121 6.01 2.09 20.57
CA ARG A 121 7.04 2.02 21.64
C ARG A 121 8.42 2.49 21.18
N ARG A 122 8.88 3.58 21.85
CA ARG A 122 10.23 4.19 21.88
C ARG A 122 10.58 5.23 20.79
N GLY A 123 10.12 6.46 21.04
CA GLY A 123 10.93 7.69 20.94
C GLY A 123 11.14 8.34 19.57
N GLN A 124 11.35 7.60 18.48
CA GLN A 124 11.66 8.17 17.15
C GLN A 124 10.54 8.00 16.10
N ALA A 125 9.64 7.05 16.33
CA ALA A 125 8.49 6.69 15.49
C ALA A 125 7.35 7.74 15.42
N ILE A 126 7.27 8.64 16.40
CA ILE A 126 6.08 9.46 16.67
C ILE A 126 5.79 10.48 15.56
N ARG A 127 6.82 10.96 14.85
CA ARG A 127 6.62 12.01 13.83
C ARG A 127 6.20 11.47 12.47
N ALA A 128 6.91 10.47 11.94
CA ALA A 128 6.64 9.95 10.59
C ALA A 128 5.25 9.27 10.48
N ASN A 129 4.84 8.49 11.47
CA ASN A 129 3.55 7.79 11.43
C ASN A 129 2.35 8.72 11.68
N ASN A 130 2.53 9.84 12.39
CA ASN A 130 1.49 10.84 12.55
C ASN A 130 1.17 11.51 11.19
N HIS A 131 2.18 11.78 10.36
CA HIS A 131 1.96 12.31 9.02
C HIS A 131 1.22 11.32 8.11
N ILE A 132 1.63 10.05 8.10
CA ILE A 132 0.94 9.00 7.32
C ILE A 132 -0.50 8.86 7.77
N THR A 133 -0.75 8.79 9.09
CA THR A 133 -2.11 8.67 9.64
C THR A 133 -3.00 9.84 9.22
N ARG A 134 -2.52 11.09 9.40
CA ARG A 134 -3.26 12.30 9.00
C ARG A 134 -3.56 12.34 7.52
N LEU A 135 -2.59 11.97 6.69
CA LEU A 135 -2.74 11.93 5.24
C LEU A 135 -3.80 10.90 4.82
N VAL A 136 -3.76 9.72 5.42
CA VAL A 136 -4.73 8.64 5.17
C VAL A 136 -6.14 9.05 5.60
N GLU A 137 -6.25 9.69 6.75
CA GLU A 137 -7.54 10.18 7.28
C GLU A 137 -8.12 11.31 6.43
N ASP A 138 -7.31 12.24 5.90
CA ASP A 138 -7.78 13.36 5.06
C ASP A 138 -8.45 12.86 3.78
N TYR A 139 -7.79 11.99 2.99
CA TYR A 139 -8.43 11.48 1.77
C TYR A 139 -9.58 10.51 2.03
N TRP A 140 -9.56 9.74 3.13
CA TRP A 140 -10.71 8.90 3.49
C TRP A 140 -11.93 9.76 3.81
N ALA A 141 -11.78 10.80 4.63
CA ALA A 141 -12.86 11.71 4.98
C ALA A 141 -13.42 12.44 3.76
N ARG A 142 -12.54 12.86 2.83
CA ARG A 142 -12.95 13.47 1.56
C ARG A 142 -13.71 12.50 0.67
N ALA A 143 -13.21 11.28 0.49
CA ALA A 143 -13.88 10.26 -0.31
C ALA A 143 -15.27 9.92 0.23
N ASP A 144 -15.42 9.86 1.56
CA ASP A 144 -16.71 9.62 2.21
C ASP A 144 -17.69 10.79 1.99
N THR A 145 -17.19 12.03 2.10
CA THR A 145 -17.99 13.25 1.87
C THR A 145 -18.44 13.36 0.41
N GLU A 146 -17.53 13.10 -0.52
CA GLU A 146 -17.75 13.21 -1.97
C GLU A 146 -18.43 11.95 -2.55
N ARG A 147 -18.57 10.87 -1.75
CA ARG A 147 -19.17 9.58 -2.12
C ARG A 147 -18.60 8.98 -3.41
N ARG A 148 -17.29 9.08 -3.61
CA ARG A 148 -16.62 8.57 -4.81
C ARG A 148 -15.41 7.70 -4.50
N PRO A 149 -14.98 6.83 -5.43
CA PRO A 149 -13.72 6.11 -5.30
C PRO A 149 -12.54 7.08 -5.19
N ILE A 150 -11.58 6.69 -4.36
CA ILE A 150 -10.29 7.37 -4.24
C ILE A 150 -9.46 7.06 -5.49
N THR A 151 -8.80 8.10 -6.01
CA THR A 151 -7.79 7.99 -7.06
C THR A 151 -6.43 8.41 -6.50
N TRP A 152 -5.35 8.19 -7.27
CA TRP A 152 -4.03 8.63 -6.81
C TRP A 152 -3.91 10.16 -6.66
N SER A 153 -4.69 10.93 -7.41
CA SER A 153 -4.68 12.40 -7.27
C SER A 153 -5.17 12.86 -5.90
N ASP A 154 -6.07 12.12 -5.24
CA ASP A 154 -6.50 12.44 -3.88
C ASP A 154 -5.37 12.31 -2.87
N VAL A 155 -4.51 11.31 -3.05
CA VAL A 155 -3.31 11.14 -2.23
C VAL A 155 -2.39 12.35 -2.41
N ALA A 156 -2.14 12.76 -3.65
CA ALA A 156 -1.31 13.92 -3.95
C ALA A 156 -1.90 15.24 -3.41
N VAL A 157 -3.23 15.44 -3.47
CA VAL A 157 -3.89 16.61 -2.88
C VAL A 157 -3.76 16.61 -1.36
N SER A 158 -3.94 15.45 -0.72
CA SER A 158 -3.83 15.31 0.74
C SER A 158 -2.40 15.51 1.22
N GLN A 159 -1.40 15.06 0.45
CA GLN A 159 0.02 15.38 0.70
C GLN A 159 0.25 16.88 0.77
N ARG A 160 -0.23 17.64 -0.22
CA ARG A 160 -0.07 19.11 -0.23
C ARG A 160 -0.78 19.78 0.93
N ARG A 161 -2.01 19.35 1.25
CA ARG A 161 -2.79 19.90 2.37
C ARG A 161 -2.19 19.62 3.75
N VAL A 162 -1.74 18.39 3.99
CA VAL A 162 -1.27 17.94 5.31
C VAL A 162 0.19 18.32 5.54
N LEU A 163 1.01 18.33 4.48
CA LEU A 163 2.45 18.61 4.58
C LEU A 163 2.84 20.04 4.18
N GLY A 164 1.95 20.79 3.50
CA GLY A 164 2.19 22.19 3.12
C GLY A 164 3.24 22.39 2.01
N VAL A 165 3.51 21.36 1.20
CA VAL A 165 4.44 21.39 0.06
C VAL A 165 3.68 21.51 -1.25
#